data_AF-W3AJI9-F1
#
_entry.id   AF-W3AJI9-F1
#
_cell.length_a   1.000
_cell.length_b   1.000
_cell.length_c   1.000
_cell.angle_alpha   90.00
_cell.angle_beta   90.00
_cell.angle_gamma   90.00
#
_symmetry.space_group_name_H-M   'P 1'
#
loop_
_entity.id
_entity.type
_entity.pdbx_description
1 polymer ?
#
loop_
_entity_poly.entity_id
_entity_poly.type
_entity_poly.pdbx_seq_one_letter_code
_entity_poly.pdbx_strand_id
1 'polypeptide(L)'
;GDMLIRTIVESYFLFAIAFLSFCSQIHLTTFGCNPWYKVYKYLYVITIFATLVKIVIYRKDKKLWFSIPVAVVFYLAFPFKYYEYQSFLSFLIIGCVGVNIRKIFYAAFIPSTLVIVIMMLSSLSGGIKNIVYWGRNIRSSWGNGYPTDFGTAVLMIVAFLWILCKDLPDEIFLIPGLFSLYISHSITRSFTS
;
A
#
# COMPACT_ATOMS: atom_id res chain seq x y z
N GLY A 1 -7.49 32.00 2.07
CA GLY A 1 -8.11 30.92 2.85
C GLY A 1 -8.10 29.62 2.06
N ASP A 2 -8.91 29.54 1.00
CA ASP A 2 -9.21 28.29 0.29
C ASP A 2 -8.01 27.52 -0.28
N MET A 3 -7.01 28.22 -0.82
CA MET A 3 -5.82 27.57 -1.37
C MET A 3 -4.99 26.87 -0.27
N LEU A 4 -4.85 27.52 0.89
CA LEU A 4 -4.14 26.95 2.04
C LEU A 4 -4.86 25.70 2.56
N ILE A 5 -6.19 25.77 2.72
CA ILE A 5 -7.00 24.64 3.20
C ILE A 5 -6.90 23.46 2.22
N ARG A 6 -6.96 23.73 0.90
CA ARG A 6 -6.77 22.69 -0.14
C ARG A 6 -5.43 21.97 0.01
N THR A 7 -4.35 22.73 0.16
CA THR A 7 -3.00 22.16 0.32
C THR A 7 -2.88 21.35 1.61
N ILE A 8 -3.42 21.83 2.73
CA ILE A 8 -3.40 21.09 4.01
C ILE A 8 -4.14 19.76 3.87
N VAL A 9 -5.33 19.78 3.28
CA VAL A 9 -6.15 18.56 3.09
C VAL A 9 -5.47 17.59 2.12
N GLU A 10 -4.89 18.08 1.01
CA GLU A 10 -4.11 17.26 0.08
C GLU A 10 -2.91 16.60 0.78
N SER A 11 -2.10 17.38 1.51
CA SER A 11 -0.95 16.87 2.25
C SER A 11 -1.37 15.84 3.29
N TYR A 12 -2.50 16.04 3.97
CA TYR A 12 -3.05 15.06 4.89
C TYR A 12 -3.37 13.72 4.20
N PHE A 13 -4.04 13.74 3.04
CA PHE A 13 -4.35 12.51 2.32
C PHE A 13 -3.12 11.81 1.79
N LEU A 14 -2.12 12.55 1.30
CA LEU A 14 -0.84 11.99 0.89
C LEU A 14 -0.11 11.36 2.09
N PHE A 15 -0.12 12.02 3.25
CA PHE A 15 0.40 11.45 4.49
C PHE A 15 -0.34 10.18 4.89
N ALA A 16 -1.67 10.17 4.86
CA ALA A 16 -2.47 8.99 5.20
C ALA A 16 -2.15 7.81 4.27
N ILE A 17 -2.03 8.04 2.96
CA ILE A 17 -1.63 7.02 1.98
C ILE A 17 -0.22 6.50 2.31
N ALA A 18 0.73 7.38 2.60
CA ALA A 18 2.10 7.00 2.93
C ALA A 18 2.18 6.17 4.20
N PHE A 19 1.49 6.61 5.25
CA PHE A 19 1.42 5.92 6.52
C PHE A 19 0.76 4.54 6.38
N LEU A 20 -0.37 4.45 5.70
CA LEU A 20 -1.04 3.16 5.49
C LEU A 20 -0.20 2.20 4.64
N SER A 21 0.48 2.70 3.62
CA SER A 21 1.37 1.90 2.77
C SER A 21 2.56 1.38 3.56
N PHE A 22 3.17 2.22 4.41
CA PHE A 22 4.21 1.82 5.36
C PHE A 22 3.72 0.71 6.29
N CYS A 23 2.60 0.93 6.97
CA CYS A 23 2.11 -0.02 7.95
C CYS A 23 1.63 -1.33 7.31
N SER A 24 1.02 -1.28 6.13
CA SER A 24 0.64 -2.47 5.37
C SER A 24 1.86 -3.31 5.01
N GLN A 25 2.96 -2.68 4.57
CA GLN A 25 4.19 -3.42 4.30
C GLN A 25 4.81 -3.99 5.58
N ILE A 26 4.85 -3.22 6.67
CA ILE A 26 5.35 -3.74 7.96
C ILE A 26 4.53 -4.94 8.43
N HIS A 27 3.21 -4.93 8.25
CA HIS A 27 2.35 -6.05 8.65
C HIS A 27 2.66 -7.35 7.88
N LEU A 28 3.17 -7.23 6.65
CA LEU A 28 3.60 -8.38 5.85
C LEU A 28 4.99 -8.89 6.28
N THR A 29 5.75 -8.12 7.05
CA THR A 29 7.08 -8.51 7.51
C THR A 29 7.05 -9.33 8.80
N THR A 30 8.14 -10.05 9.05
CA THR A 30 8.40 -10.76 10.31
C THR A 30 8.88 -9.87 11.45
N PHE A 31 8.98 -8.53 11.25
CA PHE A 31 9.27 -7.60 12.34
C PHE A 31 8.20 -7.65 13.44
N GLY A 32 6.97 -8.05 13.12
CA GLY A 32 5.88 -8.16 14.09
C GLY A 32 5.44 -6.81 14.69
N CYS A 33 5.90 -5.70 14.13
CA CYS A 33 5.54 -4.35 14.58
C CYS A 33 4.18 -3.94 14.01
N ASN A 34 3.09 -4.31 14.68
CA ASN A 34 1.78 -3.76 14.29
C ASN A 34 1.63 -2.36 14.91
N PRO A 35 1.28 -1.31 14.14
CA PRO A 35 0.92 -0.03 14.74
C PRO A 35 -0.20 -0.25 15.75
N TRP A 36 -0.13 0.42 16.90
CA TRP A 36 -1.16 0.27 17.92
C TRP A 36 -2.53 0.57 17.32
N TYR A 37 -3.49 -0.36 17.49
CA TYR A 37 -4.88 -0.25 17.02
C TYR A 37 -5.51 1.13 17.27
N LYS A 38 -5.14 1.78 18.39
CA LYS A 38 -5.55 3.15 18.72
C LYS A 38 -5.13 4.17 17.66
N VAL A 39 -3.90 4.11 17.14
CA VAL A 39 -3.38 5.03 16.11
C VAL A 39 -4.20 4.91 14.83
N TYR A 40 -4.51 3.70 14.38
CA TYR A 40 -5.38 3.46 13.23
C TYR A 40 -6.77 4.04 13.43
N LYS A 41 -7.38 3.81 14.60
CA LYS A 41 -8.70 4.36 14.93
C LYS A 41 -8.71 5.89 14.90
N TYR A 42 -7.70 6.55 15.45
CA TYR A 42 -7.59 8.01 15.40
C TYR A 42 -7.42 8.51 13.96
N LEU A 43 -6.52 7.89 13.20
CA LEU A 43 -6.32 8.25 11.79
C LEU A 43 -7.62 8.09 10.99
N TYR A 44 -8.39 7.02 11.24
CA TYR A 44 -9.67 6.75 10.57
C TYR A 44 -10.67 7.87 10.79
N VAL A 45 -10.86 8.25 12.05
CA VAL A 45 -11.78 9.33 12.43
C VAL A 45 -11.34 10.65 11.80
N ILE A 46 -10.05 11.00 11.86
CA ILE A 46 -9.53 12.20 11.22
C ILE A 46 -9.74 12.14 9.70
N THR A 47 -9.62 10.96 9.08
CA THR A 47 -9.80 10.78 7.63
C THR A 47 -11.25 11.02 7.23
N ILE A 48 -12.22 10.58 8.05
CA ILE A 48 -13.64 10.88 7.82
C ILE A 48 -13.87 12.40 7.83
N PHE A 49 -13.37 13.10 8.85
CA PHE A 49 -13.49 14.56 8.92
C PHE A 49 -12.83 15.26 7.74
N ALA A 50 -11.59 14.87 7.39
CA ALA A 50 -10.88 15.40 6.23
C ALA A 50 -11.62 15.15 4.91
N THR A 51 -12.33 14.01 4.80
CA THR A 51 -13.14 13.66 3.63
C THR A 51 -14.37 14.54 3.53
N LEU A 52 -15.06 14.82 4.64
CA LEU A 52 -16.17 15.77 4.66
C LEU A 52 -15.72 17.17 4.22
N VAL A 53 -14.57 17.63 4.73
CA VAL A 53 -13.95 18.90 4.29
C VAL A 53 -13.63 18.86 2.80
N LYS A 54 -13.06 17.76 2.30
CA LYS A 54 -12.76 17.57 0.87
C LYS A 54 -14.01 17.68 0.01
N ILE A 55 -15.12 17.07 0.43
CA ILE A 55 -16.41 17.13 -0.28
C ILE A 55 -16.89 18.58 -0.39
N VAL A 56 -16.83 19.36 0.69
CA VAL A 56 -17.24 20.77 0.68
C VAL A 56 -16.38 21.59 -0.28
N ILE A 57 -15.06 21.40 -0.25
CA ILE A 57 -14.11 22.15 -1.08
C ILE A 57 -14.26 21.81 -2.58
N TYR A 58 -14.49 20.53 -2.90
CA TYR A 58 -14.54 20.02 -4.27
C TYR A 58 -15.96 19.79 -4.79
N ARG A 59 -17.01 20.30 -4.11
CA ARG A 59 -18.43 20.09 -4.46
C ARG A 59 -18.82 20.37 -5.92
N LYS A 60 -18.08 21.27 -6.60
CA LYS A 60 -18.30 21.64 -8.00
C LYS A 60 -17.58 20.73 -9.00
N ASP A 61 -16.64 19.89 -8.54
CA ASP A 61 -15.89 18.98 -9.40
C ASP A 61 -16.73 17.72 -9.69
N LYS A 62 -16.97 17.43 -10.97
CA LYS A 62 -17.71 16.23 -11.39
C LYS A 62 -17.01 14.93 -10.96
N LYS A 63 -15.67 14.93 -10.88
CA LYS A 63 -14.89 13.75 -10.46
C LYS A 63 -15.20 13.35 -9.01
N LEU A 64 -15.53 14.32 -8.15
CA LEU A 64 -15.95 14.05 -6.78
C LEU A 64 -17.20 13.17 -6.76
N TRP A 65 -18.20 13.53 -7.56
CA TRP A 65 -19.47 12.81 -7.61
C TRP A 65 -19.33 11.40 -8.16
N PHE A 66 -18.40 11.16 -9.10
CA PHE A 66 -18.07 9.80 -9.54
C PHE A 66 -17.28 9.01 -8.50
N SER A 67 -16.47 9.67 -7.66
CA SER A 67 -15.68 8.99 -6.62
C SER A 67 -16.54 8.44 -5.47
N ILE A 68 -17.68 9.08 -5.16
CA ILE A 68 -18.54 8.71 -4.03
C ILE A 68 -19.14 7.30 -4.19
N PRO A 69 -19.80 6.92 -5.32
CA PRO A 69 -20.29 5.57 -5.51
C PRO A 69 -19.19 4.50 -5.40
N VAL A 70 -18.00 4.77 -5.95
CA VAL A 70 -16.85 3.86 -5.86
C VAL A 70 -16.41 3.69 -4.41
N ALA A 71 -16.31 4.79 -3.66
CA ALA A 71 -16.00 4.77 -2.24
C ALA A 71 -17.04 3.97 -1.43
N VAL A 72 -18.34 4.15 -1.72
CA VAL A 72 -19.42 3.41 -1.06
C VAL A 72 -19.33 1.90 -1.35
N VAL A 73 -19.07 1.51 -2.60
CA VAL A 73 -18.89 0.09 -2.96
C VAL A 73 -17.72 -0.51 -2.19
N PHE A 74 -16.58 0.18 -2.13
CA PHE A 74 -15.43 -0.26 -1.35
C PHE A 74 -15.75 -0.38 0.14
N TYR A 75 -16.45 0.61 0.70
CA TYR A 75 -16.84 0.60 2.11
C TYR A 75 -17.76 -0.58 2.45
N LEU A 76 -18.74 -0.88 1.59
CA LEU A 76 -19.69 -1.98 1.79
C LEU A 76 -19.05 -3.35 1.55
N ALA A 77 -18.13 -3.45 0.59
CA ALA A 77 -17.43 -4.70 0.28
C ALA A 77 -16.48 -5.13 1.41
N PHE A 78 -15.93 -4.18 2.17
CA PHE A 78 -14.90 -4.43 3.17
C PHE A 78 -15.32 -3.94 4.56
N PRO A 79 -16.02 -4.78 5.36
CA PRO A 79 -16.45 -4.39 6.69
C PRO A 79 -15.26 -4.14 7.62
N PHE A 80 -15.31 -3.01 8.35
CA PHE A 80 -14.21 -2.52 9.20
C PHE A 80 -13.63 -3.57 10.15
N LYS A 81 -14.47 -4.44 10.73
CA LYS A 81 -14.06 -5.42 11.75
C LYS A 81 -12.95 -6.39 11.29
N TYR A 82 -12.86 -6.67 10.00
CA TYR A 82 -11.89 -7.63 9.45
C TYR A 82 -10.98 -7.03 8.38
N TYR A 83 -11.36 -5.87 7.85
CA TYR A 83 -10.71 -5.25 6.69
C TYR A 83 -10.46 -3.76 6.95
N GLU A 84 -9.87 -3.43 8.10
CA GLU A 84 -9.62 -2.05 8.53
C GLU A 84 -8.91 -1.23 7.44
N TYR A 85 -7.87 -1.81 6.81
CA TYR A 85 -7.13 -1.18 5.72
C TYR A 85 -8.00 -0.93 4.47
N GLN A 86 -8.76 -1.94 4.03
CA GLN A 86 -9.58 -1.85 2.83
C GLN A 86 -10.80 -0.95 3.02
N SER A 87 -11.34 -0.89 4.25
CA SER A 87 -12.37 0.08 4.61
C SER A 87 -11.82 1.52 4.57
N PHE A 88 -10.55 1.72 4.93
CA PHE A 88 -9.87 3.03 4.88
C PHE A 88 -9.72 3.57 3.45
N LEU A 89 -9.47 2.69 2.49
CA LEU A 89 -9.36 3.02 1.07
C LEU A 89 -10.60 3.74 0.54
N SER A 90 -11.79 3.45 1.06
CA SER A 90 -13.03 4.14 0.66
C SER A 90 -12.93 5.67 0.80
N PHE A 91 -12.43 6.16 1.93
CA PHE A 91 -12.26 7.59 2.19
C PHE A 91 -11.09 8.18 1.38
N LEU A 92 -10.03 7.41 1.18
CA LEU A 92 -8.89 7.84 0.37
C LEU A 92 -9.25 8.04 -1.10
N ILE A 93 -10.18 7.25 -1.66
CA ILE A 93 -10.68 7.43 -3.03
C ILE A 93 -11.24 8.86 -3.21
N ILE A 94 -12.04 9.34 -2.26
CA ILE A 94 -12.56 10.71 -2.26
C ILE A 94 -11.43 11.72 -1.98
N GLY A 95 -10.54 11.40 -1.05
CA GLY A 95 -9.39 12.24 -0.68
C GLY A 95 -8.42 12.53 -1.84
N CYS A 96 -8.29 11.59 -2.77
CA CYS A 96 -7.45 11.69 -3.96
C CYS A 96 -8.04 12.58 -5.07
N VAL A 97 -9.31 12.98 -4.97
CA VAL A 97 -9.93 13.85 -5.99
C VAL A 97 -9.18 15.17 -6.07
N GLY A 98 -8.79 15.54 -7.29
CA GLY A 98 -8.03 16.76 -7.57
C GLY A 98 -6.55 16.69 -7.20
N VAL A 99 -6.05 15.56 -6.68
CA VAL A 99 -4.63 15.37 -6.36
C VAL A 99 -3.90 14.81 -7.58
N ASN A 100 -2.67 15.28 -7.82
CA ASN A 100 -1.86 14.76 -8.92
C ASN A 100 -1.53 13.27 -8.67
N ILE A 101 -1.81 12.43 -9.67
CA ILE A 101 -1.57 10.98 -9.60
C ILE A 101 -0.13 10.64 -9.23
N ARG A 102 0.88 11.35 -9.75
CA ARG A 102 2.28 11.10 -9.41
C ARG A 102 2.53 11.28 -7.91
N LYS A 103 1.93 12.28 -7.26
CA LYS A 103 2.07 12.49 -5.81
C LYS A 103 1.47 11.33 -5.01
N ILE A 104 0.29 10.84 -5.42
CA ILE A 104 -0.38 9.69 -4.79
C ILE A 104 0.53 8.46 -4.89
N PHE A 105 1.08 8.21 -6.07
CA PHE A 105 1.97 7.08 -6.30
C PHE A 105 3.29 7.22 -5.54
N TYR A 106 3.91 8.40 -5.48
CA TYR A 106 5.09 8.62 -4.64
C TYR A 106 4.79 8.40 -3.15
N ALA A 107 3.63 8.87 -2.67
CA ALA A 107 3.21 8.68 -1.29
C ALA A 107 3.10 7.19 -0.94
N ALA A 108 2.63 6.33 -1.84
CA ALA A 108 2.59 4.89 -1.60
C ALA A 108 3.96 4.22 -1.84
N PHE A 109 4.63 4.54 -2.95
CA PHE A 109 5.84 3.88 -3.44
C PHE A 109 7.02 4.02 -2.49
N ILE A 110 7.31 5.25 -2.01
CA ILE A 110 8.48 5.53 -1.19
C ILE A 110 8.48 4.73 0.12
N PRO A 111 7.44 4.83 0.99
CA PRO A 111 7.42 4.08 2.24
C PRO A 111 7.39 2.58 2.01
N SER A 112 6.66 2.10 1.00
CA SER A 112 6.61 0.66 0.72
C SER A 112 7.97 0.10 0.31
N THR A 113 8.66 0.77 -0.62
CA THR A 113 9.98 0.35 -1.08
C THR A 113 11.01 0.40 0.05
N LEU A 114 10.96 1.45 0.88
CA LEU A 114 11.84 1.58 2.04
C LEU A 114 11.69 0.38 3.00
N VAL A 115 10.45 0.01 3.34
CA VAL A 115 10.19 -1.14 4.22
C VAL A 115 10.68 -2.43 3.60
N ILE A 116 10.40 -2.66 2.32
CA ILE A 116 10.82 -3.88 1.60
C ILE A 116 12.35 -4.01 1.61
N VAL A 117 13.08 -2.93 1.30
CA VAL A 117 14.55 -2.94 1.27
C VAL A 117 15.12 -3.19 2.66
N ILE A 118 14.63 -2.47 3.68
CA ILE A 118 15.10 -2.65 5.07
C ILE A 118 14.83 -4.09 5.54
N MET A 119 13.62 -4.60 5.28
CA MET A 119 13.25 -5.98 5.62
C MET A 119 14.18 -6.99 4.96
N MET A 120 14.43 -6.87 3.65
CA MET A 120 15.34 -7.78 2.95
C MET A 120 16.74 -7.75 3.56
N LEU A 121 17.31 -6.56 3.80
CA LEU A 121 18.63 -6.41 4.40
C LEU A 121 18.68 -6.99 5.82
N SER A 122 17.67 -6.71 6.65
CA SER A 122 17.54 -7.28 8.00
C SER A 122 17.36 -8.80 7.97
N SER A 123 16.69 -9.35 6.97
CA SER A 123 16.51 -10.79 6.84
C SER A 123 17.80 -11.49 6.42
N LEU A 124 18.53 -10.91 5.46
CA LEU A 124 19.81 -11.43 4.99
C LEU A 124 20.93 -11.31 6.03
N SER A 125 20.87 -10.29 6.91
CA SER A 125 21.80 -10.15 8.03
C SER A 125 21.44 -10.98 9.27
N GLY A 126 20.29 -11.68 9.25
CA GLY A 126 19.80 -12.47 10.38
C GLY A 126 19.13 -11.68 11.50
N GLY A 127 18.87 -10.38 11.29
CA GLY A 127 18.15 -9.52 12.24
C GLY A 127 16.65 -9.85 12.37
N ILE A 128 16.04 -10.45 11.36
CA ILE A 128 14.66 -10.98 11.41
C ILE A 128 14.57 -12.38 10.81
N LYS A 129 13.46 -13.07 11.09
CA LYS A 129 13.22 -14.42 10.59
C LYS A 129 13.12 -14.41 9.06
N ASN A 130 13.90 -15.28 8.42
CA ASN A 130 13.91 -15.47 6.97
C ASN A 130 13.17 -16.77 6.55
N ILE A 131 12.57 -17.49 7.50
CA ILE A 131 12.02 -18.82 7.27
C ILE A 131 10.55 -18.84 7.67
N VAL A 132 9.71 -19.33 6.76
CA VAL A 132 8.30 -19.62 7.01
C VAL A 132 8.08 -21.13 6.84
N TYR A 133 7.40 -21.73 7.82
CA TYR A 133 7.08 -23.15 7.82
C TYR A 133 5.72 -23.38 7.16
N TRP A 134 5.66 -24.29 6.18
CA TRP A 134 4.40 -24.85 5.69
C TRP A 134 4.41 -26.36 5.96
N GLY A 135 3.81 -26.77 7.08
CA GLY A 135 3.91 -28.14 7.56
C GLY A 135 5.35 -28.47 7.99
N ARG A 136 5.98 -29.46 7.35
CA ARG A 136 7.38 -29.88 7.62
C ARG A 136 8.43 -29.19 6.75
N ASN A 137 8.01 -28.44 5.73
CA ASN A 137 8.93 -27.88 4.74
C ASN A 137 9.34 -26.46 5.12
N ILE A 138 10.65 -26.20 5.02
CA ILE A 138 11.27 -24.89 5.22
C ILE A 138 11.20 -24.12 3.90
N ARG A 139 10.83 -22.83 3.96
CA ARG A 139 10.84 -21.93 2.80
C ARG A 139 11.45 -20.60 3.19
N SER A 140 12.32 -20.08 2.34
CA SER A 140 12.84 -18.72 2.50
C SER A 140 11.75 -17.71 2.14
N SER A 141 11.54 -16.73 3.01
CA SER A 141 10.52 -15.68 2.83
C SER A 141 11.11 -14.27 2.72
N TRP A 142 12.43 -14.14 2.80
CA TRP A 142 13.19 -12.89 2.63
C TRP A 142 12.72 -11.80 3.59
N GLY A 143 12.27 -12.22 4.77
CA GLY A 143 11.79 -11.36 5.84
C GLY A 143 10.27 -11.18 5.88
N ASN A 144 9.52 -11.66 4.87
CA ASN A 144 8.06 -11.65 4.86
C ASN A 144 7.46 -12.79 5.68
N GLY A 145 6.21 -12.61 6.10
CA GLY A 145 5.39 -13.60 6.78
C GLY A 145 4.93 -14.73 5.87
N TYR A 146 4.77 -14.47 4.57
CA TYR A 146 4.55 -15.50 3.56
C TYR A 146 5.51 -15.36 2.37
N PRO A 147 6.01 -16.47 1.81
CA PRO A 147 6.95 -16.41 0.70
C PRO A 147 6.37 -15.77 -0.59
N THR A 148 5.05 -15.84 -0.80
CA THR A 148 4.35 -15.19 -1.93
C THR A 148 4.28 -13.67 -1.82
N ASP A 149 4.37 -13.12 -0.60
CA ASP A 149 4.25 -11.69 -0.37
C ASP A 149 5.46 -10.95 -0.95
N PHE A 150 6.63 -11.59 -0.96
CA PHE A 150 7.83 -11.04 -1.58
C PHE A 150 7.67 -10.84 -3.09
N GLY A 151 7.12 -11.84 -3.79
CA GLY A 151 6.83 -11.72 -5.22
C GLY A 151 5.84 -10.58 -5.50
N THR A 152 4.78 -10.50 -4.69
CA THR A 152 3.77 -9.43 -4.79
C THR A 152 4.39 -8.04 -4.55
N ALA A 153 5.31 -7.93 -3.59
CA ALA A 153 6.03 -6.69 -3.30
C ALA A 153 6.89 -6.23 -4.48
N VAL A 154 7.59 -7.15 -5.15
CA VAL A 154 8.35 -6.85 -6.38
C VAL A 154 7.40 -6.40 -7.49
N LEU A 155 6.29 -7.11 -7.70
CA LEU A 155 5.31 -6.74 -8.73
C LEU A 155 4.72 -5.34 -8.49
N MET A 156 4.41 -5.02 -7.24
CA MET A 156 3.94 -3.70 -6.84
C MET A 156 4.97 -2.61 -7.13
N ILE A 157 6.26 -2.82 -6.81
CA ILE A 157 7.35 -1.89 -7.13
C ILE A 157 7.42 -1.67 -8.65
N VAL A 158 7.37 -2.73 -9.44
CA VAL A 158 7.38 -2.66 -10.91
C VAL A 158 6.20 -1.86 -11.44
N ALA A 159 4.99 -2.14 -10.94
CA ALA A 159 3.78 -1.40 -11.34
C ALA A 159 3.84 0.08 -10.97
N PHE A 160 4.39 0.41 -9.79
CA PHE A 160 4.61 1.79 -9.38
C PHE A 160 5.63 2.50 -10.27
N LEU A 161 6.77 1.86 -10.58
CA LEU A 161 7.77 2.42 -11.48
C LEU A 161 7.21 2.62 -12.89
N TRP A 162 6.41 1.68 -13.40
CA TRP A 162 5.74 1.82 -14.70
C TRP A 162 4.86 3.07 -14.76
N ILE A 163 4.09 3.34 -13.71
CA ILE A 163 3.20 4.51 -13.65
C ILE A 163 3.97 5.82 -13.45
N LEU A 164 5.08 5.79 -12.70
CA LEU A 164 5.91 6.96 -12.41
C LEU A 164 6.85 7.32 -13.57
N CYS A 165 7.43 6.33 -14.24
CA CYS A 165 8.40 6.44 -15.32
C CYS A 165 7.73 6.25 -16.70
N LYS A 166 6.72 7.07 -16.99
CA LYS A 166 5.93 6.99 -18.24
C LYS A 166 6.73 7.19 -19.53
N ASP A 167 7.95 7.70 -19.43
CA ASP A 167 8.83 7.97 -20.56
C ASP A 167 9.64 6.72 -20.97
N LEU A 168 9.55 5.63 -20.20
CA LEU A 168 10.21 4.37 -20.50
C LEU A 168 9.27 3.42 -21.28
N PRO A 169 9.80 2.64 -22.24
CA PRO A 169 9.03 1.60 -22.93
C PRO A 169 8.41 0.58 -21.97
N ASP A 170 7.18 0.16 -22.25
CA ASP A 170 6.43 -0.80 -21.42
C ASP A 170 7.17 -2.14 -21.26
N GLU A 171 7.95 -2.53 -22.27
CA GLU A 171 8.73 -3.77 -22.30
C GLU A 171 9.78 -3.85 -21.19
N ILE A 172 10.31 -2.70 -20.74
CA ILE A 172 11.29 -2.64 -19.65
C ILE A 172 10.70 -3.18 -18.35
N PHE A 173 9.39 -3.01 -18.15
CA PHE A 173 8.69 -3.46 -16.94
C PHE A 173 8.22 -4.91 -17.02
N LEU A 174 8.20 -5.51 -18.23
CA LEU A 174 7.84 -6.93 -18.41
C LEU A 174 8.89 -7.85 -17.79
N ILE A 175 10.18 -7.54 -17.92
CA ILE A 175 11.28 -8.38 -17.41
C ILE A 175 11.18 -8.57 -15.88
N PRO A 176 11.14 -7.52 -15.05
CA PRO A 176 11.02 -7.69 -13.60
C PRO A 176 9.62 -8.20 -13.19
N GLY A 177 8.56 -7.94 -13.98
CA GLY A 177 7.25 -8.53 -13.77
C GLY A 177 7.24 -10.05 -13.95
N LEU A 178 7.82 -10.55 -15.04
CA LEU A 178 7.99 -11.98 -15.30
C LEU A 178 8.90 -12.63 -14.25
N PHE A 179 9.95 -11.94 -13.82
CA PHE A 179 10.82 -12.41 -12.74
C PHE A 179 10.06 -12.54 -11.41
N SER A 180 9.21 -11.56 -11.06
CA SER A 180 8.33 -11.64 -9.89
C SER A 180 7.36 -12.84 -9.96
N LEU A 181 6.77 -13.09 -11.14
CA LEU A 181 5.91 -14.25 -11.36
C LEU A 181 6.68 -15.56 -11.23
N TYR A 182 7.89 -15.63 -11.79
CA TYR A 182 8.77 -16.78 -11.66
C TYR A 182 9.17 -17.03 -10.20
N ILE A 183 9.51 -15.99 -9.44
CA ILE A 183 9.78 -16.08 -8.00
C ILE A 183 8.56 -16.63 -7.28
N SER A 184 7.38 -16.03 -7.48
CA SER A 184 6.13 -16.48 -6.85
C SER A 184 5.83 -17.95 -7.18
N HIS A 185 6.01 -18.36 -8.43
CA HIS A 185 5.79 -19.74 -8.88
C HIS A 185 6.82 -20.72 -8.31
N SER A 186 8.10 -20.35 -8.34
CA SER A 186 9.20 -21.21 -7.91
C SER A 186 9.20 -21.35 -6.39
N ILE A 187 8.98 -20.26 -5.65
CA ILE A 187 8.92 -20.26 -4.19
C ILE A 187 7.70 -21.04 -3.67
N THR A 188 6.55 -20.92 -4.33
CA THR A 188 5.36 -21.72 -3.96
C THR A 188 5.55 -23.23 -4.18
N ARG A 189 6.49 -23.62 -5.06
CA ARG A 189 6.79 -25.01 -5.39
C ARG A 189 8.11 -25.53 -4.79
N SER A 190 8.97 -24.66 -4.29
CA SER A 190 10.20 -25.04 -3.61
C SER A 190 9.88 -25.56 -2.21
N PHE A 191 10.29 -26.80 -1.95
CA PHE A 191 10.27 -27.43 -0.64
C PHE A 191 11.70 -27.90 -0.37
N THR A 192 12.30 -27.46 0.73
CA THR A 192 13.46 -28.15 1.28
C THR A 192 12.94 -29.22 2.24
N SER A 193 13.15 -30.48 1.86
CA SER A 193 12.95 -31.69 2.67
C SER A 193 14.01 -31.82 3.76
#